data_AF-A0A291TEE0-F1
#
_entry.id   AF-A0A291TEE0-F1
#
_cell.length_a   1.000
_cell.length_b   1.000
_cell.length_c   1.000
_cell.angle_alpha   90.00
_cell.angle_beta   90.00
_cell.angle_gamma   90.00
#
_symmetry.space_group_name_H-M   'P 1'
#
loop_
_entity.id
_entity.type
_entity.pdbx_description
1 polymer ?
#
loop_
_entity_poly.entity_id
_entity_poly.type
_entity_poly.pdbx_seq_one_letter_code
_entity_poly.pdbx_strand_id
1 'polypeptide(L)' 'MERLFRSLKSEWLSATGYMSLRAAKRDISYYLMDHYNWRRPHQHNDGIPPAKAEERPNQVSGFS' A
#
# COMPACT_ATOMS: atom_id res chain seq x y z
N MET A 1 13.88 -1.36 0.66
CA MET A 1 12.57 -0.78 1.05
C MET A 1 11.69 -0.60 -0.17
N GLU A 2 10.45 -1.02 -0.07
CA GLU A 2 9.47 -0.89 -1.14
C GLU A 2 8.97 0.57 -1.23
N ARG A 3 8.87 1.12 -2.44
CA ARG A 3 8.56 2.55 -2.63
C ARG A 3 7.16 2.71 -3.20
N LEU A 4 6.21 3.16 -2.38
CA LEU A 4 4.81 3.36 -2.72
C LEU A 4 4.58 4.03 -4.09
N PHE A 5 5.25 5.15 -4.34
CA PHE A 5 5.07 5.89 -5.60
C PHE A 5 5.67 5.17 -6.81
N ARG A 6 6.70 4.33 -6.62
CA ARG A 6 7.29 3.56 -7.71
C ARG A 6 6.30 2.50 -8.17
N SER A 7 5.79 1.71 -7.23
CA SER A 7 4.85 0.64 -7.53
C SER A 7 3.50 1.13 -8.03
N LEU A 8 2.97 2.23 -7.46
CA LEU A 8 1.77 2.86 -7.98
C LEU A 8 1.93 3.16 -9.48
N LYS A 9 3.05 3.79 -9.88
CA LYS A 9 3.30 4.18 -11.27
C LYS A 9 3.54 2.99 -12.20
N SER A 10 4.27 1.96 -11.77
CA SER A 10 4.69 0.86 -12.64
C SER A 10 3.71 -0.31 -12.71
N GLU A 11 2.90 -0.51 -11.67
CA GLU A 11 2.06 -1.72 -11.53
C GLU A 11 0.56 -1.42 -11.60
N TRP A 12 0.13 -0.20 -11.24
CA TRP A 12 -1.30 0.09 -11.06
C TRP A 12 -1.85 1.15 -12.02
N LEU A 13 -1.13 2.26 -12.20
CA LEU A 13 -1.62 3.35 -13.04
C LEU A 13 -1.79 2.89 -14.50
N SER A 14 -2.93 3.25 -15.09
CA SER A 14 -3.15 3.05 -16.52
C SER A 14 -2.16 3.88 -17.34
N ALA A 15 -1.52 3.24 -18.34
CA ALA A 15 -0.64 3.92 -19.29
C ALA A 15 -1.38 4.97 -20.15
N THR A 16 -2.68 4.79 -20.38
CA THR A 16 -3.53 5.73 -21.12
C THR A 16 -4.09 6.86 -20.24
N GLY A 17 -3.81 6.83 -18.93
CA GLY A 17 -4.30 7.81 -17.96
C GLY A 17 -5.77 7.61 -17.57
N TYR A 18 -6.36 8.66 -16.97
CA TYR A 18 -7.74 8.66 -16.47
C TYR A 18 -8.61 9.67 -17.22
N MET A 19 -9.85 9.27 -17.51
CA MET A 19 -10.84 10.13 -18.18
C MET A 19 -11.37 11.28 -17.31
N SER A 20 -11.19 11.21 -15.99
CA SER A 20 -11.58 12.28 -15.07
C SER A 20 -10.81 12.20 -13.75
N LEU A 21 -10.76 13.34 -13.05
CA LEU A 21 -10.23 13.40 -11.69
C LEU A 21 -10.97 12.45 -10.73
N ARG A 22 -12.29 12.29 -10.89
CA ARG A 22 -13.09 11.38 -10.06
C ARG A 22 -12.69 9.92 -10.28
N ALA A 23 -12.43 9.52 -11.54
CA ALA A 23 -11.94 8.18 -11.86
C ALA A 23 -10.55 7.94 -11.26
N ALA A 24 -9.64 8.89 -11.41
CA ALA A 24 -8.29 8.84 -10.84
C ALA A 24 -8.33 8.70 -9.31
N LYS A 25 -9.12 9.54 -8.63
CA LYS A 25 -9.29 9.48 -7.17
C LYS A 25 -9.77 8.11 -6.71
N ARG A 26 -10.84 7.59 -7.33
CA ARG A 26 -11.39 6.28 -6.96
C ARG A 26 -10.35 5.17 -7.12
N ASP A 27 -9.67 5.13 -8.25
CA ASP A 27 -8.71 4.06 -8.56
C ASP A 27 -7.47 4.09 -7.66
N ILE A 28 -6.90 5.28 -7.45
CA ILE A 28 -5.75 5.46 -6.54
C ILE A 28 -6.16 5.18 -5.09
N SER A 29 -7.36 5.59 -4.66
CA SER A 29 -7.87 5.25 -3.33
C SER A 29 -8.02 3.74 -3.16
N TYR A 30 -8.52 3.04 -4.18
CA TYR A 30 -8.65 1.58 -4.15
C TYR A 30 -7.28 0.90 -4.09
N TYR A 31 -6.31 1.37 -4.89
CA TYR A 31 -4.93 0.89 -4.80
C TYR A 31 -4.37 0.99 -3.39
N LEU A 32 -4.53 2.13 -2.71
CA LEU A 32 -3.98 2.33 -1.38
C LEU A 32 -4.72 1.52 -0.31
N MET A 33 -6.05 1.63 -0.30
CA MET A 33 -6.88 1.16 0.82
C MET A 33 -7.17 -0.33 0.78
N ASP A 34 -7.14 -0.98 -0.38
CA ASP A 34 -7.40 -2.41 -0.51
C ASP A 34 -6.14 -3.16 -0.95
N HIS A 35 -5.50 -2.72 -2.03
CA HIS A 35 -4.40 -3.50 -2.60
C HIS A 35 -3.08 -3.34 -1.84
N TYR A 36 -2.53 -2.13 -1.78
CA TYR A 36 -1.20 -1.86 -1.22
C TYR A 36 -1.10 -2.17 0.27
N ASN A 37 -2.11 -1.78 1.06
CA ASN A 37 -2.11 -1.95 2.51
C ASN A 37 -2.48 -3.38 2.96
N TRP A 38 -3.33 -4.11 2.22
CA TRP A 38 -3.88 -5.38 2.72
C TRP A 38 -3.52 -6.62 1.91
N ARG A 39 -3.07 -6.47 0.65
CA ARG A 39 -2.84 -7.61 -0.26
C ARG A 39 -1.43 -7.69 -0.80
N ARG A 40 -0.81 -6.53 -1.09
CA ARG A 40 0.51 -6.47 -1.70
C ARG A 40 1.55 -7.06 -0.73
N PRO A 41 2.37 -8.03 -1.13
CA PRO A 41 3.44 -8.54 -0.30
C PRO A 41 4.58 -7.52 -0.23
N HIS A 42 5.12 -7.25 0.96
CA HIS A 42 6.25 -6.32 1.11
C HIS A 42 7.52 -7.04 1.54
N GLN A 43 8.59 -6.87 0.78
CA GLN A 43 9.88 -7.52 1.08
C GLN A 43 10.44 -7.13 2.46
N HIS A 44 10.15 -5.92 2.93
CA HIS A 44 10.57 -5.46 4.26
C HIS A 44 9.81 -6.13 5.40
N ASN A 45 8.61 -6.64 5.12
CA ASN A 45 7.72 -7.28 6.08
C ASN A 45 7.67 -8.80 5.84
N ASP A 46 8.74 -9.40 5.32
CA ASP A 46 8.82 -10.83 4.98
C ASP A 46 7.69 -11.31 4.05
N GLY A 47 7.27 -10.45 3.12
CA GLY A 47 6.16 -10.73 2.21
C GLY A 47 4.77 -10.47 2.79
N ILE A 48 4.67 -9.95 4.01
CA ILE A 48 3.40 -9.63 4.66
C ILE A 48 2.93 -8.22 4.25
N PRO A 49 1.62 -8.01 3.98
CA PRO A 49 1.07 -6.68 3.73
C PRO A 49 1.24 -5.71 4.92
N PRO A 50 1.34 -4.39 4.69
CA PRO A 50 1.62 -3.40 5.73
C PRO A 50 0.63 -3.45 6.90
N ALA A 51 -0.68 -3.49 6.62
CA ALA A 51 -1.70 -3.49 7.66
C ALA A 51 -1.58 -4.71 8.60
N LYS A 52 -1.21 -5.88 8.04
CA LYS A 52 -0.99 -7.10 8.84
C LYS A 52 0.33 -7.06 9.62
N ALA A 53 1.35 -6.40 9.07
CA ALA A 53 2.62 -6.21 9.78
C ALA A 53 2.45 -5.25 10.98
N GLU A 54 1.57 -4.25 10.86
CA GLU A 54 1.21 -3.30 11.91
C GLU A 54 0.28 -3.89 12.98
N GLU A 55 -0.46 -4.95 12.67
CA GLU A 55 -1.36 -5.65 13.60
C GLU A 55 -0.62 -6.33 14.76
N ARG A 56 0.72 -6.40 14.71
CA ARG A 56 1.55 -6.75 15.86
C ARG A 56 1.56 -5.55 16.81
N PRO A 57 0.89 -5.60 17.98
CA PRO A 57 1.10 -4.58 18.98
C PRO A 57 2.57 -4.62 19.31
N ASN A 58 3.23 -3.50 19.04
CA ASN A 58 4.51 -3.18 19.63
C ASN A 58 4.39 -3.43 21.14
N GLN A 59 4.80 -4.61 21.62
CA GLN A 59 5.08 -4.85 23.05
C GLN A 59 6.37 -4.10 23.43
N VAL A 60 6.48 -2.84 23.01
CA VAL A 60 7.48 -1.87 23.42
C VAL A 60 6.79 -0.80 24.23
N SER A 61 6.12 -1.24 25.28
CA SER A 61 5.95 -0.43 26.48
C SER A 61 6.40 -1.26 27.67
N GLY A 62 7.65 -1.74 27.63
CA GLY A 62 8.41 -2.01 28.83
C GLY A 62 8.76 -0.67 29.44
N PHE A 63 7.89 -0.17 30.33
CA PHE A 63 8.29 0.85 31.28
C PHE A 63 9.26 0.18 32.25
N SER A 64 10.54 0.50 32.12
CA SER A 64 11.55 0.29 33.18
C SER A 64 11.43 1.36 34.25
#